data_AF-A0A960MQF6-F1
#
_entry.id   AF-A0A960MQF6-F1
#
_cell.length_a   1.000
_cell.length_b   1.000
_cell.length_c   1.000
_cell.angle_alpha   90.00
_cell.angle_beta   90.00
_cell.angle_gamma   90.00
#
_symmetry.space_group_name_H-M   'P 1'
#
loop_
_entity.id
_entity.type
_entity.pdbx_description
1 polymer ?
#
loop_
_entity_poly.entity_id
_entity_poly.type
_entity_poly.pdbx_seq_one_letter_code
_entity_poly.pdbx_strand_id
1 'polypeptide(L)' 'KIVFAWAGGLEKGEGHYYRVQGPTFILEYCNTQNNANHVHAVWRDFNGDFGRDILGEHLASSPH' A
#
# COMPACT_ATOMS: atom_id res chain seq x y z
N LYS A 1 13.21 -4.09 8.70
CA LYS A 1 13.89 -3.86 7.39
C LYS A 1 12.91 -3.15 6.47
N ILE A 2 13.37 -2.16 5.70
CA ILE A 2 12.56 -1.50 4.66
C ILE A 2 12.96 -2.12 3.31
N VAL A 3 11.99 -2.38 2.45
CA VAL A 3 12.20 -2.92 1.10
C VAL A 3 11.58 -2.00 0.06
N PHE A 4 12.19 -1.96 -1.12
CA PHE A 4 11.77 -1.18 -2.26
C PHE A 4 11.51 -2.10 -3.44
N ALA A 5 10.45 -1.80 -4.20
CA ALA A 5 10.14 -2.46 -5.46
C ALA A 5 9.78 -1.41 -6.51
N TRP A 6 10.23 -1.62 -7.74
CA TRP A 6 9.91 -0.82 -8.91
C TRP A 6 9.30 -1.73 -9.98
N ALA A 7 8.34 -1.21 -10.73
CA ALA A 7 7.83 -1.84 -11.93
C ALA A 7 7.44 -0.78 -12.96
N GLY A 8 7.79 -1.02 -14.23
CA GLY A 8 7.47 -0.13 -15.34
C GLY A 8 8.68 0.55 -15.94
N GLY A 9 8.42 1.59 -16.72
CA GLY A 9 9.45 2.30 -17.48
C GLY A 9 10.47 3.01 -16.60
N LEU A 10 11.62 3.36 -17.17
CA LEU A 10 12.68 4.11 -16.50
C LEU A 10 12.80 5.53 -17.06
N GLU A 11 12.23 5.77 -18.24
CA GLU A 11 12.28 7.06 -18.90
C GLU A 11 11.12 7.96 -18.49
N LYS A 12 11.35 9.28 -18.63
CA LYS A 12 10.33 10.27 -18.28
C LYS A 12 9.10 10.11 -19.18
N GLY A 13 7.93 10.04 -18.56
CA GLY A 13 6.65 9.90 -19.24
C GLY A 13 6.22 8.46 -19.48
N GLU A 14 7.06 7.48 -19.14
CA GLU A 14 6.65 6.09 -19.13
C GLU A 14 5.83 5.76 -17.87
N GLY A 15 4.86 4.84 -18.05
CA GLY A 15 4.06 4.34 -16.95
C GLY A 15 4.92 3.58 -15.95
N HIS A 16 4.80 3.92 -14.67
CA HIS A 16 5.59 3.28 -13.62
C HIS A 16 4.85 3.19 -12.30
N TYR A 17 5.36 2.31 -11.46
CA TYR A 17 4.88 1.99 -10.14
C TYR A 17 6.06 1.75 -9.22
N TYR A 18 5.95 2.19 -7.98
CA TYR A 18 6.87 1.77 -6.94
C TYR A 18 6.19 1.57 -5.60
N ARG A 19 6.81 0.71 -4.80
CA ARG A 19 6.40 0.43 -3.43
C ARG A 19 7.58 0.54 -2.48
N VAL A 20 7.36 1.24 -1.38
CA VAL A 20 8.22 1.20 -0.20
C VAL A 20 7.44 0.47 0.88
N GLN A 21 8.00 -0.61 1.42
CA GLN A 21 7.34 -1.38 2.47
C GLN A 21 8.26 -1.49 3.68
N GLY A 22 7.74 -1.02 4.81
CA GLY A 22 8.33 -1.23 6.13
C GLY A 22 7.64 -2.37 6.88
N PRO A 23 8.09 -2.66 8.10
CA PRO A 23 7.44 -3.65 8.95
C PRO A 23 6.04 -3.24 9.43
N THR A 24 5.71 -1.95 9.39
CA THR A 24 4.47 -1.38 9.93
C THR A 24 3.65 -0.61 8.90
N PHE A 25 4.15 -0.47 7.66
CA PHE A 25 3.51 0.38 6.67
C PHE A 25 3.82 -0.08 5.23
N ILE A 26 2.96 0.38 4.32
CA ILE A 26 3.19 0.36 2.87
C ILE A 26 2.94 1.77 2.32
N LEU A 27 3.85 2.24 1.47
CA LEU A 27 3.64 3.35 0.56
C LEU A 27 3.65 2.82 -0.86
N GLU A 28 2.59 3.10 -1.61
CA GLU A 28 2.45 2.75 -3.02
C GLU A 28 2.24 4.00 -3.84
N TYR A 29 2.93 4.06 -4.98
CA TYR A 29 2.75 5.08 -5.99
C TYR A 29 2.54 4.40 -7.34
N CYS A 30 1.51 4.81 -8.06
CA CYS A 30 1.18 4.30 -9.38
C CYS A 30 0.89 5.45 -10.33
N ASN A 31 1.61 5.51 -11.44
CA ASN A 31 1.36 6.44 -12.53
C ASN A 31 1.37 5.68 -13.86
N THR A 32 0.37 4.85 -14.08
CA THR A 32 0.22 4.04 -15.30
C THR A 32 -1.01 4.42 -16.12
N GLN A 33 -1.95 5.17 -15.54
CA GLN A 33 -3.19 5.59 -16.18
C GLN A 33 -3.00 6.83 -17.06
N ASN A 34 -3.90 7.02 -18.03
CA ASN A 34 -3.96 8.20 -18.89
C ASN A 34 -2.62 8.57 -19.52
N ASN A 35 -1.88 7.56 -20.00
CA ASN A 35 -0.54 7.74 -20.57
C ASN A 35 0.45 8.37 -19.56
N ALA A 36 0.49 7.81 -18.34
CA ALA A 36 1.34 8.26 -17.23
C ALA A 36 1.12 9.73 -16.83
N ASN A 37 -0.12 10.21 -16.91
CA ASN A 37 -0.51 11.58 -16.59
C ASN A 37 -1.59 11.64 -15.49
N HIS A 38 -1.82 10.55 -14.77
CA HIS A 38 -2.73 10.53 -13.65
C HIS A 38 -2.20 9.62 -12.54
N VAL A 39 -1.74 10.25 -11.47
CA VAL A 39 -1.03 9.58 -10.38
C VAL A 39 -2.00 9.16 -9.28
N HIS A 40 -1.79 7.97 -8.74
CA HIS A 40 -2.39 7.48 -7.51
C HIS A 40 -1.29 7.24 -6.49
N ALA A 41 -1.54 7.61 -5.24
CA ALA A 41 -0.64 7.33 -4.13
C ALA A 41 -1.46 6.87 -2.93
N VAL A 42 -0.95 5.85 -2.23
CA VAL A 42 -1.57 5.30 -1.03
C VAL A 42 -0.51 5.18 0.06
N TRP A 43 -0.90 5.55 1.28
CA TRP A 43 -0.21 5.20 2.50
C TRP A 43 -1.12 4.28 3.30
N ARG A 44 -0.63 3.09 3.65
CA ARG A 44 -1.33 2.13 4.51
C ARG A 44 -0.51 1.89 5.76
N ASP A 45 -1.10 2.18 6.91
CA ASP A 45 -0.58 1.80 8.21
C ASP A 45 -1.21 0.46 8.64
N PHE A 46 -0.40 -0.46 9.17
CA PHE A 46 -0.90 -1.78 9.58
C PHE A 46 -1.62 -1.73 10.94
N ASN A 47 -1.37 -0.69 11.74
CA ASN A 47 -2.05 -0.48 13.01
C ASN A 47 -3.38 0.24 12.77
N GLY A 48 -4.50 -0.40 13.15
CA GLY A 48 -5.83 0.13 12.85
C GLY A 48 -6.22 0.02 11.37
N ASP A 49 -5.58 -0.90 10.64
CA ASP A 49 -5.81 -1.13 9.22
C ASP A 49 -7.27 -1.46 8.90
N PHE A 50 -7.78 -0.88 7.81
CA PHE A 50 -9.16 -1.05 7.41
C PHE A 50 -9.41 -2.47 6.87
N GLY A 51 -10.49 -3.10 7.31
CA GLY A 51 -10.85 -4.47 6.90
C GLY A 51 -10.31 -5.57 7.82
N ARG A 52 -9.76 -5.24 8.99
CA ARG A 52 -9.53 -6.23 10.06
C ARG A 52 -10.85 -6.81 10.58
N ASP A 53 -10.83 -8.06 11.03
CA ASP A 53 -11.98 -8.72 11.64
C ASP A 53 -12.12 -8.32 13.13
N ILE A 54 -12.49 -7.07 13.35
CA ILE A 54 -12.59 -6.47 14.68
C ILE A 54 -13.63 -7.20 15.56
N LEU A 55 -14.68 -7.76 14.95
CA LEU A 55 -15.70 -8.52 15.66
C LEU A 55 -15.19 -9.90 16.06
N GLY A 56 -14.46 -10.60 15.18
CA GLY A 56 -13.78 -11.85 15.52
C GLY A 56 -12.75 -11.66 16.63
N GLU A 57 -11.96 -10.59 16.58
CA GLU A 57 -10.99 -10.24 17.63
C GLU A 57 -11.69 -9.97 18.98
N HIS A 58 -12.84 -9.29 18.99
CA HIS A 58 -13.63 -9.06 20.20
C HIS A 58 -14.15 -10.37 20.81
N LEU A 59 -14.72 -11.25 19.97
CA LEU A 59 -15.24 -12.56 20.39
C LEU A 59 -14.14 -13.43 21.02
N ALA A 60 -12.92 -13.40 20.48
CA ALA A 60 -11.80 -14.18 21.01
C ALA A 60 -11.23 -13.62 22.32
N SER A 61 -11.33 -12.30 22.55
CA SER A 61 -10.68 -11.60 23.68
C SER A 61 -11.61 -11.33 24.86
N SER A 62 -12.92 -11.52 24.71
CA SER A 62 -13.90 -11.23 25.75
C SER A 62 -14.48 -12.53 26.32
N PRO A 63 -14.33 -12.82 27.62
CA PRO A 63 -15.07 -13.90 28.24
C PRO A 63 -16.57 -13.57 28.23
N HIS A 64 -17.37 -14.50 27.73
CA HIS A 64 -18.84 -14.45 27.71
C HIS A 64 -19.43 -15.19 28.90
#